data_AF-A0A7X4B4R5-F1
#
_entry.id   AF-A0A7X4B4R5-F1
#
_cell.length_a   1.000
_cell.length_b   1.000
_cell.length_c   1.000
_cell.angle_alpha   90.00
_cell.angle_beta   90.00
_cell.angle_gamma   90.00
#
_symmetry.space_group_name_H-M   'P 1'
#
loop_
_entity.id
_entity.type
_entity.pdbx_description
1 polymer ?
#
loop_
_entity_poly.entity_id
_entity_poly.type
_entity_poly.pdbx_seq_one_letter_code
_entity_poly.pdbx_strand_id
1 'polypeptide(L)'
;MKRSTFLLILIQTFILLSRPCIAIFEGSANADIFIRVYKQRGDYGRVALWHEAAAECYSLISIPLNDLSLKHYKRHGDEKWVKRAQKEKDEILERQTFHLNRAKAAWEKSKTEEVVLKKEREKIAKFKLNWLPHYPDRFYEFGIYATYIREQQEQAEQKKDFKKVLNLEADAAEMVAAQYDLILIENGLTEYEKIRDAYLRRAVLLRTLAKRAHAKLPNAGYISEDIGKSIRHKQIISPTVQMPTKKEADEILRIAKADPRVKNQLIDQIGIREYAWFQGFAWTVSFYNHGWGNLAIAIIDDKTGDVLDVLIGEYFEDGNDQLD
;
A
#
# COMPACT_ATOMS: atom_id res chain seq x y z
N MET A 1 -27.85 -30.53 -14.41
CA MET A 1 -26.39 -30.77 -14.36
C MET A 1 -25.50 -29.73 -15.06
N LYS A 2 -26.00 -28.57 -15.53
CA LYS A 2 -25.16 -27.53 -16.20
C LYS A 2 -24.96 -26.22 -15.43
N ARG A 3 -25.50 -26.07 -14.21
CA ARG A 3 -25.38 -24.83 -13.40
C ARG A 3 -24.23 -24.83 -12.39
N SER A 4 -23.79 -26.00 -11.90
CA SER A 4 -22.68 -26.08 -10.93
C SER A 4 -21.30 -25.89 -11.55
N THR A 5 -21.12 -26.20 -12.83
CA THR A 5 -19.83 -26.05 -13.53
C THR A 5 -19.50 -24.59 -13.82
N PHE A 6 -20.52 -23.74 -14.05
CA PHE A 6 -20.34 -22.32 -14.35
C PHE A 6 -19.93 -21.51 -13.10
N LEU A 7 -20.42 -21.90 -11.91
CA LEU A 7 -20.05 -21.27 -10.64
C LEU A 7 -18.59 -21.58 -10.25
N LEU A 8 -18.12 -22.80 -10.54
CA LEU A 8 -16.73 -23.21 -10.32
C LEU A 8 -15.75 -22.52 -11.27
N ILE A 9 -16.16 -22.24 -12.52
CA ILE A 9 -15.35 -21.49 -13.49
C ILE A 9 -15.29 -20.00 -13.13
N LEU A 10 -16.37 -19.41 -12.58
CA LEU A 10 -16.39 -18.02 -12.09
C LEU A 10 -15.53 -17.82 -10.84
N ILE A 11 -15.52 -18.80 -9.93
CA ILE A 11 -14.63 -18.78 -8.76
C ILE A 11 -13.16 -18.97 -9.18
N GLN A 12 -12.88 -19.83 -10.18
CA GLN A 12 -11.52 -19.98 -10.72
C GLN A 12 -11.02 -18.76 -11.51
N THR A 13 -11.91 -18.04 -12.21
CA THR A 13 -11.53 -16.79 -12.90
C THR A 13 -11.37 -15.61 -11.94
N PHE A 14 -12.07 -15.59 -10.81
CA PHE A 14 -11.78 -14.62 -9.73
C PHE A 14 -10.44 -14.87 -9.01
N ILE A 15 -9.95 -16.12 -9.02
CA ILE A 15 -8.63 -16.48 -8.47
C ILE A 15 -7.48 -16.06 -9.42
N LEU A 16 -7.76 -15.75 -10.70
CA LEU A 16 -6.77 -15.39 -11.72
C LEU A 16 -6.54 -13.87 -11.90
N LEU A 17 -7.24 -13.03 -11.14
CA LEU A 17 -6.92 -11.60 -11.00
C LEU A 17 -6.24 -11.33 -9.64
N SER A 18 -5.34 -12.22 -9.24
CA SER A 18 -4.40 -11.95 -8.15
C SER A 18 -3.38 -10.93 -8.63
N ARG A 19 -3.81 -9.66 -8.70
CA ARG A 19 -2.85 -8.56 -8.63
C ARG A 19 -2.01 -8.78 -7.37
N PRO A 20 -0.70 -8.44 -7.39
CA PRO A 20 0.09 -8.43 -6.18
C PRO A 20 -0.67 -7.66 -5.09
N CYS A 21 -0.46 -7.98 -3.82
CA CYS A 21 -1.07 -7.22 -2.74
C CYS A 21 -0.83 -5.72 -2.99
N ILE A 22 -1.91 -4.95 -3.23
CA ILE A 22 -1.81 -3.56 -3.69
C ILE A 22 -0.94 -2.74 -2.72
N ALA A 23 -1.05 -2.96 -1.41
CA ALA A 23 -0.21 -2.28 -0.41
C ALA A 23 1.30 -2.54 -0.54
N ILE A 24 1.72 -3.69 -1.05
CA ILE A 24 3.15 -3.96 -1.30
C ILE A 24 3.68 -2.98 -2.36
N PHE A 25 2.83 -2.43 -3.22
CA PHE A 25 3.21 -1.58 -4.35
C PHE A 25 2.74 -0.13 -4.20
N GLU A 26 2.02 0.25 -3.13
CA GLU A 26 1.44 1.60 -3.03
C GLU A 26 2.49 2.71 -2.97
N GLY A 27 3.61 2.48 -2.29
CA GLY A 27 4.73 3.43 -2.27
C GLY A 27 5.31 3.64 -3.67
N SER A 28 5.61 2.56 -4.39
CA SER A 28 6.15 2.66 -5.76
C SER A 28 5.13 3.20 -6.77
N ALA A 29 3.85 2.84 -6.62
CA ALA A 29 2.78 3.36 -7.48
C ALA A 29 2.59 4.88 -7.37
N ASN A 30 2.83 5.46 -6.19
CA ASN A 30 2.81 6.92 -6.04
C ASN A 30 4.08 7.57 -6.60
N ALA A 31 5.24 6.91 -6.51
CA ALA A 31 6.45 7.35 -7.20
C ALA A 31 6.27 7.34 -8.74
N ASP A 32 5.56 6.34 -9.28
CA ASP A 32 5.25 6.22 -10.72
C ASP A 32 4.47 7.41 -11.28
N ILE A 33 3.61 8.04 -10.47
CA ILE A 33 2.92 9.28 -10.84
C ILE A 33 3.94 10.36 -11.20
N PHE A 34 4.93 10.58 -10.34
CA PHE A 34 5.96 11.60 -10.55
C PHE A 34 6.92 11.21 -11.68
N ILE A 35 7.28 9.93 -11.81
CA ILE A 35 8.06 9.42 -12.95
C ILE A 35 7.38 9.79 -14.27
N ARG A 36 6.08 9.52 -14.40
CA ARG A 36 5.32 9.82 -15.63
C ARG A 36 5.33 11.30 -15.95
N VAL A 37 5.03 12.15 -14.96
CA VAL A 37 5.04 13.61 -15.13
C VAL A 37 6.39 14.11 -15.61
N TYR A 38 7.48 13.69 -14.97
CA TYR A 38 8.81 14.17 -15.34
C TYR A 38 9.31 13.58 -16.67
N LYS A 39 8.91 12.34 -17.02
CA LYS A 39 9.19 11.75 -18.34
C LYS A 39 8.51 12.55 -19.45
N GLN A 40 7.24 12.91 -19.28
CA GLN A 40 6.51 13.76 -20.25
C GLN A 40 7.15 15.14 -20.43
N ARG A 41 7.80 15.67 -19.39
CA ARG A 41 8.50 16.96 -19.42
C ARG A 41 9.96 16.84 -19.90
N GLY A 42 10.45 15.63 -20.19
CA GLY A 42 11.85 15.39 -20.58
C GLY A 42 12.87 15.64 -19.47
N ASP A 43 12.44 15.73 -18.20
CA ASP A 43 13.31 15.97 -17.05
C ASP A 43 13.87 14.65 -16.50
N TYR A 44 14.86 14.12 -17.22
CA TYR A 44 15.42 12.80 -16.92
C TYR A 44 16.17 12.73 -15.58
N GLY A 45 16.62 13.86 -15.03
CA GLY A 45 17.25 13.87 -13.71
C GLY A 45 16.24 13.65 -12.59
N ARG A 46 15.06 14.28 -12.67
CA ARG A 46 13.98 13.98 -11.73
C ARG A 46 13.38 12.59 -11.94
N VAL A 47 13.27 12.13 -13.19
CA VAL A 47 12.86 10.74 -13.50
C VAL A 47 13.79 9.74 -12.81
N ALA A 48 15.11 9.95 -12.89
CA ALA A 48 16.08 9.08 -12.26
C ALA A 48 15.88 9.00 -10.74
N LEU A 49 15.78 10.16 -10.06
CA LEU A 49 15.54 10.24 -8.62
C LEU A 49 14.25 9.53 -8.19
N TRP A 50 13.17 9.65 -8.96
CA TRP A 50 11.90 9.00 -8.60
C TRP A 50 11.90 7.50 -8.88
N HIS A 51 12.64 7.03 -9.89
CA HIS A 51 12.90 5.59 -10.03
C HIS A 51 13.72 5.05 -8.85
N GLU A 52 14.74 5.76 -8.37
CA GLU A 52 15.48 5.38 -7.16
C GLU A 52 14.56 5.34 -5.94
N ALA A 53 13.69 6.34 -5.76
CA ALA A 53 12.70 6.36 -4.69
C ALA A 53 11.71 5.18 -4.75
N ALA A 54 11.25 4.80 -5.95
CA ALA A 54 10.41 3.63 -6.15
C ALA A 54 11.14 2.33 -5.79
N ALA A 55 12.40 2.17 -6.23
CA ALA A 55 13.25 1.04 -5.87
C ALA A 55 13.48 0.95 -4.35
N GLU A 56 13.70 2.09 -3.70
CA GLU A 56 13.88 2.18 -2.26
C GLU A 56 12.60 1.79 -1.50
N CYS A 57 11.42 2.17 -2.01
CA CYS A 57 10.15 1.68 -1.47
C CYS A 57 10.11 0.15 -1.49
N TYR A 58 10.47 -0.50 -2.60
CA TYR A 58 10.52 -1.97 -2.63
C TYR A 58 11.44 -2.56 -1.54
N SER A 59 12.62 -1.97 -1.36
CA SER A 59 13.59 -2.39 -0.33
C SER A 59 13.04 -2.28 1.10
N LEU A 60 12.42 -1.14 1.41
CA LEU A 60 12.07 -0.77 2.78
C LEU A 60 10.69 -1.28 3.20
N ILE A 61 9.83 -1.58 2.23
CA ILE A 61 8.40 -1.84 2.44
C ILE A 61 8.06 -3.25 1.96
N SER A 62 8.18 -3.47 0.65
CA SER A 62 7.65 -4.64 -0.04
C SER A 62 8.37 -5.93 0.34
N ILE A 63 9.71 -5.92 0.28
CA ILE A 63 10.54 -7.09 0.60
C ILE A 63 10.34 -7.52 2.07
N PRO A 64 10.45 -6.63 3.07
CA PRO A 64 10.20 -6.97 4.47
C PRO A 64 8.83 -7.63 4.72
N LEU A 65 7.73 -7.12 4.12
CA LEU A 65 6.41 -7.76 4.34
C LEU A 65 6.29 -9.12 3.71
N ASN A 66 6.81 -9.25 2.50
CA ASN A 66 6.72 -10.52 1.81
C ASN A 66 7.53 -11.57 2.58
N ASP A 67 8.68 -11.20 3.15
CA ASP A 67 9.48 -12.08 4.00
C ASP A 67 8.75 -12.45 5.31
N LEU A 68 8.05 -11.52 5.95
CA LEU A 68 7.18 -11.82 7.10
C LEU A 68 6.05 -12.79 6.73
N SER A 69 5.41 -12.57 5.58
CA SER A 69 4.32 -13.42 5.07
C SER A 69 4.82 -14.82 4.74
N LEU A 70 5.94 -14.93 4.02
CA LEU A 70 6.59 -16.20 3.70
C LEU A 70 6.98 -16.98 4.95
N LYS A 71 7.54 -16.30 5.95
CA LYS A 71 7.89 -16.91 7.24
C LYS A 71 6.66 -17.44 7.97
N HIS A 72 5.55 -16.69 7.94
CA HIS A 72 4.27 -17.13 8.49
C HIS A 72 3.76 -18.39 7.78
N TYR A 73 3.63 -18.38 6.45
CA TYR A 73 3.15 -19.54 5.69
C TYR A 73 4.01 -20.79 5.90
N LYS A 74 5.34 -20.65 5.96
CA LYS A 74 6.25 -21.76 6.25
C LYS A 74 6.02 -22.36 7.63
N ARG A 75 5.79 -21.53 8.65
CA ARG A 75 5.52 -21.98 10.03
C ARG A 75 4.24 -22.80 10.12
N HIS A 76 3.22 -22.48 9.33
CA HIS A 76 1.92 -23.13 9.35
C HIS A 76 1.76 -24.27 8.33
N GLY A 77 2.79 -24.54 7.51
CA GLY A 77 2.77 -25.64 6.53
C GLY A 77 1.91 -25.36 5.30
N ASP A 78 1.64 -24.09 4.98
CA ASP A 78 0.76 -23.69 3.88
C ASP A 78 1.48 -23.66 2.53
N GLU A 79 1.80 -24.83 1.96
CA GLU A 79 2.64 -24.95 0.75
C GLU A 79 2.18 -24.09 -0.44
N LYS A 80 0.87 -23.98 -0.66
CA LYS A 80 0.30 -23.13 -1.72
C LYS A 80 0.68 -21.66 -1.52
N TRP A 81 0.56 -21.18 -0.28
CA TRP A 81 0.85 -19.79 0.07
C TRP A 81 2.36 -19.53 0.14
N VAL A 82 3.16 -20.52 0.54
CA VAL A 82 4.63 -20.46 0.44
C VAL A 82 5.06 -20.28 -1.02
N LYS A 83 4.54 -21.09 -1.96
CA LYS A 83 4.85 -20.95 -3.39
C LYS A 83 4.43 -19.58 -3.94
N ARG A 84 3.26 -19.09 -3.54
CA ARG A 84 2.78 -17.77 -3.92
C ARG A 84 3.69 -16.66 -3.41
N ALA A 85 4.01 -16.63 -2.12
CA ALA A 85 4.87 -15.61 -1.53
C ALA A 85 6.30 -15.65 -2.10
N GLN A 86 6.79 -16.82 -2.49
CA GLN A 86 8.07 -16.92 -3.20
C GLN A 86 8.00 -16.28 -4.58
N LYS A 87 6.94 -16.52 -5.35
CA LYS A 87 6.71 -15.84 -6.64
C LYS A 87 6.59 -14.33 -6.47
N GLU A 88 5.81 -13.87 -5.49
CA GLU A 88 5.67 -12.44 -5.17
C GLU A 88 7.02 -11.82 -4.77
N LYS A 89 7.89 -12.56 -4.09
CA LYS A 89 9.27 -12.11 -3.80
C LYS A 89 10.04 -11.83 -5.08
N ASP A 90 10.00 -12.77 -6.01
CA ASP A 90 10.74 -12.67 -7.27
C ASP A 90 10.22 -11.49 -8.11
N GLU A 91 8.89 -11.29 -8.17
CA GLU A 91 8.25 -10.14 -8.83
C GLU A 91 8.64 -8.79 -8.18
N ILE A 92 8.71 -8.72 -6.84
CA ILE A 92 9.17 -7.52 -6.12
C ILE A 92 10.62 -7.20 -6.48
N LEU A 93 11.51 -8.19 -6.49
CA LEU A 93 12.92 -8.03 -6.84
C LEU A 93 13.12 -7.64 -8.31
N GLU A 94 12.32 -8.21 -9.21
CA GLU A 94 12.31 -7.84 -10.62
C GLU A 94 11.90 -6.38 -10.80
N ARG A 95 10.82 -5.94 -10.15
CA ARG A 95 10.35 -4.55 -10.21
C ARG A 95 11.37 -3.59 -9.61
N GLN A 96 11.95 -3.92 -8.46
CA GLN A 96 13.04 -3.14 -7.86
C GLN A 96 14.21 -2.97 -8.84
N THR A 97 14.66 -4.08 -9.45
CA THR A 97 15.75 -4.09 -10.44
C THR A 97 15.38 -3.26 -11.68
N PHE A 98 14.14 -3.37 -12.16
CA PHE A 98 13.63 -2.55 -13.24
C PHE A 98 13.76 -1.06 -12.95
N HIS A 99 13.35 -0.60 -11.76
CA HIS A 99 13.49 0.81 -11.39
C HIS A 99 14.95 1.24 -11.27
N LEU A 100 15.83 0.44 -10.68
CA LEU A 100 17.26 0.76 -10.60
C LEU A 100 17.89 0.90 -11.99
N ASN A 101 17.57 0.00 -12.92
CA ASN A 101 18.05 0.06 -14.29
C ASN A 101 17.51 1.30 -15.04
N ARG A 102 16.23 1.62 -14.85
CA ARG A 102 15.61 2.83 -15.43
C ARG A 102 16.19 4.11 -14.85
N ALA A 103 16.49 4.14 -13.55
CA ALA A 103 17.17 5.27 -12.91
C ALA A 103 18.56 5.49 -13.53
N LYS A 104 19.35 4.44 -13.68
CA LYS A 104 20.67 4.51 -14.32
C LYS A 104 20.57 5.07 -15.74
N ALA A 105 19.67 4.52 -16.56
CA ALA A 105 19.48 4.99 -17.93
C ALA A 105 18.99 6.46 -17.99
N ALA A 106 18.16 6.89 -17.04
CA ALA A 106 17.71 8.26 -16.95
C ALA A 106 18.84 9.22 -16.53
N TRP A 107 19.73 8.80 -15.62
CA TRP A 107 20.92 9.57 -15.26
C TRP A 107 21.85 9.80 -16.46
N GLU A 108 22.06 8.79 -17.31
CA GLU A 108 22.87 8.92 -18.53
C GLU A 108 22.31 9.98 -19.51
N LYS A 109 20.99 10.20 -19.48
CA LYS A 109 20.29 11.22 -20.31
C LYS A 109 20.14 12.57 -19.61
N SER A 110 20.42 12.66 -18.31
CA SER A 110 20.10 13.83 -17.50
C SER A 110 20.97 15.03 -17.86
N LYS A 111 20.31 16.18 -18.06
CA LYS A 111 20.93 17.52 -18.14
C LYS A 111 20.43 18.45 -17.04
N THR A 112 19.81 17.87 -16.01
CA THR A 112 19.10 18.59 -14.95
C THR A 112 20.09 19.23 -14.00
N GLU A 113 19.93 20.52 -13.72
CA GLU A 113 20.82 21.25 -12.82
C GLU A 113 20.78 20.71 -11.39
N GLU A 114 21.94 20.66 -10.73
CA GLU A 114 22.07 20.10 -9.37
C GLU A 114 21.20 20.85 -8.33
N VAL A 115 20.98 22.16 -8.51
CA VAL A 115 20.08 22.94 -7.63
C VAL A 115 18.63 22.44 -7.71
N VAL A 116 18.20 22.00 -8.90
CA VAL A 116 16.88 21.42 -9.12
C VAL A 116 16.81 20.02 -8.49
N LEU A 117 17.85 19.21 -8.70
CA LEU A 117 17.94 17.86 -8.14
C LEU A 117 17.93 17.88 -6.61
N LYS A 118 18.65 18.81 -5.98
CA LYS A 118 18.65 18.97 -4.52
C LYS A 118 17.24 19.21 -3.97
N LYS A 119 16.48 20.14 -4.59
CA LYS A 119 15.08 20.40 -4.21
C LYS A 119 14.19 19.17 -4.41
N GLU A 120 14.44 18.38 -5.45
CA GLU A 120 13.66 17.16 -5.69
C GLU A 120 13.97 16.07 -4.65
N ARG A 121 15.24 15.91 -4.26
CA ARG A 121 15.63 15.01 -3.16
C ARG A 121 14.95 15.38 -1.84
N GLU A 122 14.78 16.67 -1.56
CA GLU A 122 14.03 17.14 -0.38
C GLU A 122 12.54 16.74 -0.45
N LYS A 123 11.91 16.77 -1.63
CA LYS A 123 10.53 16.26 -1.81
C LYS A 123 10.45 14.76 -1.59
N ILE A 124 11.39 14.00 -2.15
CA ILE A 124 11.47 12.55 -1.99
C ILE A 124 11.68 12.18 -0.51
N ALA A 125 12.52 12.91 0.22
CA ALA A 125 12.69 12.71 1.66
C ALA A 125 11.36 12.91 2.41
N LYS A 126 10.62 13.98 2.10
CA LYS A 126 9.28 14.22 2.68
C LYS A 126 8.28 13.13 2.32
N PHE A 127 8.31 12.66 1.07
CA PHE A 127 7.52 11.54 0.61
C PHE A 127 7.78 10.27 1.42
N LYS A 128 9.05 9.90 1.59
CA LYS A 128 9.43 8.72 2.39
C LYS A 128 9.01 8.85 3.86
N LEU A 129 9.26 10.02 4.48
CA LEU A 129 8.85 10.31 5.86
C LEU A 129 7.34 10.25 6.05
N ASN A 130 6.56 10.63 5.04
CA ASN A 130 5.11 10.53 5.09
C ASN A 130 4.64 9.09 4.89
N TRP A 131 5.22 8.35 3.94
CA TRP A 131 4.73 7.02 3.56
C TRP A 131 5.16 5.89 4.47
N LEU A 132 6.43 5.84 4.86
CA LEU A 132 6.99 4.69 5.60
C LEU A 132 6.26 4.45 6.93
N PRO A 133 5.96 5.48 7.75
CA PRO A 133 5.27 5.28 9.02
C PRO A 133 3.83 4.77 8.89
N HIS A 134 3.15 5.05 7.79
CA HIS A 134 1.77 4.58 7.55
C HIS A 134 1.70 3.10 7.17
N TYR A 135 2.84 2.47 6.91
CA TYR A 135 2.84 1.15 6.32
C TYR A 135 2.37 0.02 7.26
N PRO A 136 2.80 -0.03 8.54
CA PRO A 136 2.27 -1.01 9.49
C PRO A 136 0.76 -0.85 9.71
N ASP A 137 0.24 0.38 9.60
CA ASP A 137 -1.19 0.67 9.78
C ASP A 137 -2.05 0.07 8.67
N ARG A 138 -1.48 -0.04 7.46
CA ARG A 138 -2.10 -0.63 6.27
C ARG A 138 -2.12 -2.15 6.29
N PHE A 139 -1.43 -2.82 7.21
CA PHE A 139 -1.38 -4.29 7.28
C PHE A 139 -2.76 -4.96 7.32
N TYR A 140 -3.72 -4.39 8.04
CA TYR A 140 -5.05 -4.99 8.16
C TYR A 140 -5.98 -4.65 6.98
N GLU A 141 -5.62 -3.66 6.16
CA GLU A 141 -6.42 -3.25 5.01
C GLU A 141 -6.01 -4.01 3.75
N PHE A 142 -4.79 -4.56 3.74
CA PHE A 142 -4.20 -5.19 2.57
C PHE A 142 -3.36 -6.43 2.93
N GLY A 143 -2.84 -7.12 1.92
CA GLY A 143 -1.84 -8.17 2.11
C GLY A 143 -2.33 -9.40 2.83
N ILE A 144 -1.41 -10.07 3.53
CA ILE A 144 -1.69 -11.35 4.19
C ILE A 144 -2.90 -11.29 5.12
N TYR A 145 -3.16 -10.15 5.79
CA TYR A 145 -4.33 -10.05 6.66
C TYR A 145 -5.62 -10.12 5.83
N ALA A 146 -5.77 -9.22 4.85
CA ALA A 146 -6.97 -9.13 4.04
C ALA A 146 -7.19 -10.36 3.14
N THR A 147 -6.13 -11.05 2.70
CA THR A 147 -6.27 -12.18 1.76
C THR A 147 -6.24 -13.55 2.41
N TYR A 148 -5.37 -13.80 3.38
CA TYR A 148 -5.17 -15.14 3.96
C TYR A 148 -5.75 -15.24 5.36
N ILE A 149 -5.35 -14.35 6.29
CA ILE A 149 -5.78 -14.42 7.69
C ILE A 149 -7.30 -14.29 7.76
N ARG A 150 -7.87 -13.31 7.04
CA ARG A 150 -9.31 -13.09 7.01
C ARG A 150 -10.09 -14.29 6.47
N GLU A 151 -9.63 -14.88 5.36
CA GLU A 151 -10.25 -16.08 4.81
C GLU A 151 -10.18 -17.26 5.80
N GLN A 152 -9.03 -17.46 6.44
CA GLN A 152 -8.85 -18.51 7.45
C GLN A 152 -9.70 -18.27 8.70
N GLN A 153 -9.91 -17.02 9.09
CA GLN A 153 -10.78 -16.63 10.19
C GLN A 153 -12.23 -16.94 9.87
N GLU A 154 -12.74 -16.50 8.71
CA GLU A 154 -14.12 -16.75 8.28
C GLU A 154 -14.42 -18.25 8.24
N GLN A 155 -13.50 -19.06 7.70
CA GLN A 155 -13.62 -20.52 7.70
C GLN A 155 -13.64 -21.12 9.12
N ALA A 156 -12.82 -20.59 10.03
CA ALA A 156 -12.76 -21.04 11.42
C ALA A 156 -14.02 -20.65 12.19
N GLU A 157 -14.54 -19.45 11.98
CA GLU A 157 -15.80 -18.97 12.58
C GLU A 157 -16.99 -19.82 12.14
N GLN A 158 -17.10 -20.15 10.85
CA GLN A 158 -18.14 -21.06 10.34
C GLN A 158 -18.09 -22.43 11.01
N LYS A 159 -16.89 -22.94 11.31
CA LYS A 159 -16.66 -24.20 12.02
C LYS A 159 -16.78 -24.07 13.55
N LYS A 160 -17.03 -22.85 14.06
CA LYS A 160 -16.98 -22.52 15.49
C LYS A 160 -15.65 -22.88 16.15
N ASP A 161 -14.56 -22.89 15.38
CA ASP A 161 -13.20 -23.09 15.86
C ASP A 161 -12.62 -21.76 16.38
N PHE A 162 -13.16 -21.33 17.53
CA PHE A 162 -12.81 -20.05 18.13
C PHE A 162 -11.37 -20.00 18.64
N LYS A 163 -10.76 -21.16 18.93
CA LYS A 163 -9.34 -21.26 19.24
C LYS A 163 -8.50 -20.89 18.02
N LYS A 164 -8.85 -21.36 16.83
CA LYS A 164 -8.16 -20.98 15.59
C LYS A 164 -8.34 -19.49 15.27
N VAL A 165 -9.54 -18.94 15.42
CA VAL A 165 -9.79 -17.48 15.21
C VAL A 165 -8.87 -16.63 16.09
N LEU A 166 -8.83 -16.91 17.40
CA LEU A 166 -7.97 -16.18 18.35
C LEU A 166 -6.48 -16.32 18.04
N ASN A 167 -6.04 -17.50 17.59
CA ASN A 167 -4.65 -17.69 17.20
C ASN A 167 -4.29 -16.92 15.94
N LEU A 168 -5.16 -16.89 14.93
CA LEU A 168 -4.97 -16.11 13.70
C LEU A 168 -4.87 -14.61 13.98
N GLU A 169 -5.71 -14.08 14.88
CA GLU A 169 -5.61 -12.69 15.35
C GLU A 169 -4.31 -12.43 16.14
N ALA A 170 -3.83 -13.41 16.92
CA ALA A 170 -2.57 -13.28 17.62
C ALA A 170 -1.38 -13.25 16.65
N ASP A 171 -1.40 -14.13 15.64
CA ASP A 171 -0.42 -14.13 14.55
C ASP A 171 -0.41 -12.79 13.81
N ALA A 172 -1.58 -12.25 13.47
CA ALA A 172 -1.71 -10.91 12.87
C ALA A 172 -1.05 -9.83 13.73
N ALA A 173 -1.33 -9.81 15.05
CA ALA A 173 -0.74 -8.82 15.95
C ALA A 173 0.80 -8.97 16.07
N GLU A 174 1.33 -10.19 16.13
CA GLU A 174 2.78 -10.44 16.12
C GLU A 174 3.42 -9.95 14.81
N MET A 175 2.75 -10.15 13.67
CA MET A 175 3.24 -9.69 12.37
C MET A 175 3.27 -8.17 12.25
N VAL A 176 2.26 -7.47 12.79
CA VAL A 176 2.28 -5.99 12.81
C VAL A 176 3.39 -5.47 13.72
N ALA A 177 3.56 -6.06 14.90
CA ALA A 177 4.67 -5.71 15.77
C ALA A 177 6.03 -5.89 15.06
N ALA A 178 6.21 -7.00 14.34
CA ALA A 178 7.42 -7.26 13.57
C ALA A 178 7.65 -6.23 12.45
N GLN A 179 6.59 -5.64 11.87
CA GLN A 179 6.75 -4.56 10.87
C GLN A 179 7.29 -3.28 11.47
N TYR A 180 6.84 -2.91 12.67
CA TYR A 180 7.38 -1.75 13.37
C TYR A 180 8.87 -1.92 13.74
N ASP A 181 9.36 -3.15 13.90
CA ASP A 181 10.79 -3.41 14.10
C ASP A 181 11.62 -3.34 12.80
N LEU A 182 10.99 -3.51 11.63
CA LEU A 182 11.67 -3.54 10.34
C LEU A 182 11.79 -2.15 9.69
N ILE A 183 10.91 -1.22 10.04
CA ILE A 183 10.99 0.16 9.57
C ILE A 183 11.97 0.90 10.46
N LEU A 184 13.07 1.36 9.87
CA LEU A 184 14.12 2.07 10.61
C LEU A 184 13.58 3.37 11.22
N ILE A 185 13.99 3.68 12.45
CA ILE A 185 13.59 4.87 13.21
C ILE A 185 13.89 6.16 12.43
N GLU A 186 15.01 6.16 11.69
CA GLU A 186 15.43 7.27 10.83
C GLU A 186 14.41 7.65 9.75
N ASN A 187 13.44 6.77 9.47
CA ASN A 187 12.36 6.98 8.53
C ASN A 187 11.10 7.60 9.15
N GLY A 188 11.21 8.25 10.32
CA GLY A 188 10.14 9.08 10.90
C GLY A 188 9.20 8.36 11.86
N LEU A 189 9.53 7.13 12.27
CA LEU A 189 8.75 6.40 13.26
C LEU A 189 9.00 6.95 14.68
N THR A 190 7.99 7.60 15.25
CA THR A 190 7.99 8.05 16.65
C THR A 190 7.04 7.18 17.48
N GLU A 191 7.35 6.97 18.76
CA GLU A 191 6.61 6.08 19.67
C GLU A 191 6.39 4.63 19.17
N TYR A 192 7.17 4.18 18.17
CA TYR A 192 6.96 2.87 17.54
C TYR A 192 7.09 1.70 18.52
N GLU A 193 8.00 1.81 19.50
CA GLU A 193 8.17 0.78 20.55
C GLU A 193 6.90 0.60 21.37
N LYS A 194 6.24 1.70 21.73
CA LYS A 194 4.98 1.67 22.50
C LYS A 194 3.86 1.01 21.71
N ILE A 195 3.77 1.30 20.41
CA ILE A 195 2.76 0.71 19.50
C ILE A 195 3.06 -0.77 19.26
N ARG A 196 4.31 -1.10 18.91
CA ARG A 196 4.81 -2.48 18.79
C ARG A 196 4.48 -3.29 20.04
N ASP A 197 4.86 -2.79 21.21
CA ASP A 197 4.65 -3.49 22.48
C ASP A 197 3.16 -3.65 22.81
N ALA A 198 2.30 -2.72 22.37
CA ALA A 198 0.86 -2.87 22.47
C ALA A 198 0.34 -4.04 21.62
N TYR A 199 0.83 -4.20 20.39
CA TYR A 199 0.53 -5.35 19.54
C TYR A 199 1.05 -6.66 20.13
N LEU A 200 2.27 -6.68 20.68
CA LEU A 200 2.82 -7.87 21.37
C LEU A 200 1.98 -8.26 22.60
N ARG A 201 1.60 -7.29 23.45
CA ARG A 201 0.71 -7.54 24.59
C ARG A 201 -0.64 -8.10 24.13
N ARG A 202 -1.20 -7.58 23.04
CA ARG A 202 -2.44 -8.11 22.43
C ARG A 202 -2.26 -9.56 21.97
N ALA A 203 -1.18 -9.88 21.28
CA ALA A 203 -0.91 -11.25 20.85
C ALA A 203 -0.87 -12.23 22.03
N VAL A 204 -0.15 -11.88 23.10
CA VAL A 204 -0.10 -12.68 24.34
C VAL A 204 -1.48 -12.89 24.96
N LEU A 205 -2.31 -11.83 25.00
CA LEU A 205 -3.68 -11.91 25.49
C LEU A 205 -4.52 -12.88 24.65
N LEU A 206 -4.49 -12.74 23.33
CA LEU A 206 -5.24 -13.58 22.40
C LEU A 206 -4.83 -15.05 22.48
N ARG A 207 -3.52 -15.34 22.58
CA ARG A 207 -3.01 -16.70 22.82
C ARG A 207 -3.50 -17.27 24.15
N THR A 208 -3.52 -16.45 25.20
CA THR A 208 -4.02 -16.85 26.52
C THR A 208 -5.52 -17.17 26.47
N LEU A 209 -6.30 -16.36 25.76
CA LEU A 209 -7.73 -16.63 25.53
C LEU A 209 -7.93 -17.91 24.71
N ALA A 210 -7.13 -18.12 23.66
CA ALA A 210 -7.19 -19.33 22.82
C ALA A 210 -6.94 -20.62 23.61
N LYS A 211 -6.11 -20.57 24.67
CA LYS A 211 -5.89 -21.70 25.58
C LYS A 211 -7.08 -21.98 26.51
N ARG A 212 -7.91 -20.98 26.80
CA ARG A 212 -9.05 -21.06 27.74
C ARG A 212 -10.40 -21.25 27.06
N ALA A 213 -10.50 -21.03 25.75
CA ALA A 213 -11.75 -21.05 25.02
C ALA A 213 -12.31 -22.49 24.93
N HIS A 214 -13.47 -22.74 25.56
CA HIS A 214 -14.12 -24.06 25.56
C HIS A 214 -15.52 -24.11 24.94
N ALA A 215 -16.12 -23.00 24.46
CA ALA A 215 -17.41 -23.08 23.74
C ALA A 215 -17.87 -21.81 23.00
N LYS A 216 -17.40 -20.62 23.38
CA LYS A 216 -17.83 -19.33 22.77
C LYS A 216 -16.67 -18.35 22.72
N LEU A 217 -16.68 -17.48 21.71
CA LEU A 217 -15.82 -16.30 21.63
C LEU A 217 -16.12 -15.39 22.84
N PRO A 218 -15.09 -14.87 23.54
CA PRO A 218 -15.25 -13.66 24.37
C PRO A 218 -16.00 -12.57 23.57
N ASN A 219 -16.78 -11.71 24.25
CA ASN A 219 -17.58 -10.64 23.63
C ASN A 219 -16.88 -10.00 22.41
N ALA A 220 -17.64 -9.78 21.32
CA ALA A 220 -17.17 -9.35 20.00
C ALA A 220 -16.16 -8.19 20.00
N GLY A 221 -16.20 -7.34 21.03
CA GLY A 221 -15.16 -6.34 21.30
C GLY A 221 -13.74 -6.90 21.21
N TYR A 222 -13.42 -8.05 21.83
CA TYR A 222 -12.04 -8.56 21.92
C TYR A 222 -11.43 -9.10 20.62
N ILE A 223 -12.26 -9.40 19.62
CA ILE A 223 -11.87 -10.20 18.43
C ILE A 223 -12.17 -9.45 17.14
N SER A 224 -13.06 -8.46 17.17
CA SER A 224 -13.33 -7.62 16.02
C SER A 224 -12.06 -6.91 15.55
N GLU A 225 -11.94 -6.79 14.22
CA GLU A 225 -11.02 -5.88 13.51
C GLU A 225 -10.92 -4.51 14.19
N ASP A 226 -12.00 -4.10 14.86
CA ASP A 226 -12.18 -2.83 15.55
C ASP A 226 -11.18 -2.58 16.67
N ILE A 227 -10.64 -3.59 17.40
CA ILE A 227 -9.57 -3.29 18.39
C ILE A 227 -8.21 -3.12 17.71
N GLY A 228 -7.94 -3.83 16.61
CA GLY A 228 -6.71 -3.62 15.85
C GLY A 228 -6.74 -2.22 15.23
N LYS A 229 -7.92 -1.82 14.72
CA LYS A 229 -8.28 -0.44 14.36
C LYS A 229 -8.29 0.51 15.56
N SER A 230 -8.55 0.06 16.79
CA SER A 230 -8.56 0.92 17.98
C SER A 230 -7.18 1.19 18.57
N ILE A 231 -6.23 0.25 18.47
CA ILE A 231 -4.81 0.54 18.76
C ILE A 231 -4.33 1.59 17.75
N ARG A 232 -4.74 1.46 16.47
CA ARG A 232 -4.54 2.47 15.43
C ARG A 232 -5.17 3.83 15.83
N HIS A 233 -6.46 3.88 16.19
CA HIS A 233 -7.15 5.15 16.46
C HIS A 233 -6.81 5.80 17.81
N LYS A 234 -6.54 5.05 18.88
CA LYS A 234 -6.35 5.60 20.24
C LYS A 234 -4.92 6.01 20.55
N GLN A 235 -3.93 5.54 19.80
CA GLN A 235 -2.51 5.85 20.04
C GLN A 235 -1.84 6.58 18.87
N ILE A 236 -2.41 6.54 17.64
CA ILE A 236 -1.81 7.14 16.43
C ILE A 236 -2.50 8.46 16.03
N ILE A 237 -3.61 8.85 16.66
CA ILE A 237 -4.02 10.27 16.68
C ILE A 237 -3.17 11.00 17.74
N SER A 238 -1.85 10.84 17.66
CA SER A 238 -0.92 11.88 18.04
C SER A 238 -0.49 12.50 16.72
N PRO A 239 -0.79 13.78 16.44
CA PRO A 239 -0.62 14.44 15.13
C PRO A 239 0.84 14.66 14.73
N THR A 240 1.78 13.86 15.23
CA THR A 240 3.21 14.19 15.23
C THR A 240 3.97 13.64 14.02
N VAL A 241 3.42 12.65 13.29
CA VAL A 241 4.11 12.02 12.14
C VAL A 241 3.50 12.39 10.79
N GLN A 242 2.22 12.81 10.76
CA GLN A 242 1.68 13.38 9.54
C GLN A 242 2.38 14.71 9.27
N MET A 243 3.11 14.75 8.16
CA MET A 243 3.59 16.01 7.60
C MET A 243 2.40 16.96 7.56
N PRO A 244 2.47 18.12 8.24
CA PRO A 244 1.30 18.97 8.39
C PRO A 244 0.87 19.46 7.01
N THR A 245 -0.36 19.13 6.64
CA THR A 245 -1.00 19.65 5.44
C THR A 245 -1.59 21.03 5.73
N LYS A 246 -1.64 21.89 4.72
CA LYS A 246 -2.32 23.19 4.78
C LYS A 246 -3.78 23.12 4.35
N LYS A 247 -4.23 21.99 3.81
CA LYS A 247 -5.57 21.83 3.22
C LYS A 247 -6.19 20.51 3.64
N GLU A 248 -7.51 20.51 3.79
CA GLU A 248 -8.24 19.28 4.09
C GLU A 248 -8.49 18.46 2.81
N ALA A 249 -8.59 17.13 2.95
CA ALA A 249 -8.81 16.23 1.82
C ALA A 249 -10.05 16.58 0.99
N ASP A 250 -11.14 17.01 1.64
CA ASP A 250 -12.37 17.43 0.97
C ASP A 250 -12.19 18.71 0.12
N GLU A 251 -11.35 19.63 0.58
CA GLU A 251 -10.99 20.83 -0.19
C GLU A 251 -10.21 20.44 -1.45
N ILE A 252 -9.24 19.55 -1.29
CA ILE A 252 -8.39 19.04 -2.38
C ILE A 252 -9.21 18.27 -3.42
N LEU A 253 -10.16 17.43 -2.98
CA LEU A 253 -11.09 16.73 -3.87
C LEU A 253 -11.93 17.72 -4.69
N ARG A 254 -12.43 18.78 -4.05
CA ARG A 254 -13.20 19.83 -4.74
C ARG A 254 -12.35 20.57 -5.78
N ILE A 255 -11.11 20.90 -5.44
CA ILE A 255 -10.15 21.53 -6.37
C ILE A 255 -9.90 20.60 -7.57
N ALA A 256 -9.59 19.33 -7.34
CA ALA A 256 -9.31 18.36 -8.39
C ALA A 256 -10.49 18.22 -9.38
N LYS A 257 -11.72 18.14 -8.86
CA LYS A 257 -12.95 18.04 -9.69
C LYS A 257 -13.24 19.29 -10.51
N ALA A 258 -12.81 20.45 -10.04
CA ALA A 258 -13.01 21.72 -10.73
C ALA A 258 -12.04 21.91 -11.90
N ASP A 259 -10.92 21.17 -11.95
CA ASP A 259 -9.96 21.25 -13.06
C ASP A 259 -10.64 20.80 -14.38
N PRO A 260 -10.60 21.62 -15.44
CA PRO A 260 -11.24 21.29 -16.71
C PRO A 260 -10.76 19.97 -17.32
N ARG A 261 -9.47 19.61 -17.16
CA ARG A 261 -8.91 18.37 -17.71
C ARG A 261 -9.51 17.14 -17.01
N VAL A 262 -9.61 17.21 -15.68
CA VAL A 262 -10.26 16.17 -14.87
C VAL A 262 -11.74 16.10 -15.21
N LYS A 263 -12.44 17.23 -15.19
CA LYS A 263 -13.89 17.29 -15.49
C LYS A 263 -14.22 16.67 -16.86
N ASN A 264 -13.44 17.00 -17.88
CA ASN A 264 -13.62 16.44 -19.22
C ASN A 264 -13.39 14.93 -19.25
N GLN A 265 -12.39 14.42 -18.52
CA GLN A 265 -12.11 12.99 -18.46
C GLN A 265 -13.21 12.19 -17.73
N LEU A 266 -13.92 12.83 -16.80
CA LEU A 266 -14.94 12.19 -15.98
C LEU A 266 -16.38 12.33 -16.52
N ILE A 267 -16.60 13.14 -17.55
CA ILE A 267 -17.95 13.60 -17.96
C ILE A 267 -18.93 12.46 -18.28
N ASP A 268 -18.45 11.38 -18.89
CA ASP A 268 -19.25 10.22 -19.30
C ASP A 268 -18.96 8.96 -18.45
N GLN A 269 -18.26 9.12 -17.33
CA GLN A 269 -17.82 8.00 -16.51
C GLN A 269 -18.83 7.73 -15.39
N ILE A 270 -19.25 6.48 -15.24
CA ILE A 270 -20.20 6.03 -14.20
C ILE A 270 -19.45 5.27 -13.12
N GLY A 271 -19.86 5.43 -11.86
CA GLY A 271 -19.29 4.67 -10.74
C GLY A 271 -17.85 5.06 -10.41
N ILE A 272 -17.52 6.35 -10.59
CA ILE A 272 -16.21 6.91 -10.26
C ILE A 272 -16.00 6.84 -8.75
N ARG A 273 -14.86 6.31 -8.36
CA ARG A 273 -14.33 6.38 -6.99
C ARG A 273 -13.16 7.34 -6.96
N GLU A 274 -12.97 7.96 -5.81
CA GLU A 274 -12.05 9.06 -5.61
C GLU A 274 -11.20 8.78 -4.38
N TYR A 275 -9.91 9.07 -4.50
CA TYR A 275 -8.97 8.89 -3.40
C TYR A 275 -7.94 10.01 -3.40
N ALA A 276 -8.02 10.86 -2.38
CA ALA A 276 -7.03 11.91 -2.14
C ALA A 276 -6.00 11.44 -1.11
N TRP A 277 -4.73 11.63 -1.42
CA TRP A 277 -3.63 11.27 -0.53
C TRP A 277 -2.53 12.33 -0.55
N PHE A 278 -2.11 12.75 0.64
CA PHE A 278 -1.01 13.68 0.80
C PHE A 278 0.33 12.94 0.73
N GLN A 279 1.24 13.43 -0.10
CA GLN A 279 2.56 12.83 -0.37
C GLN A 279 3.67 13.45 0.50
N GLY A 280 3.34 14.25 1.52
CA GLY A 280 4.32 15.01 2.30
C GLY A 280 4.76 16.34 1.66
N PHE A 281 4.48 16.58 0.39
CA PHE A 281 4.80 17.85 -0.28
C PHE A 281 3.75 18.34 -1.27
N ALA A 282 2.91 17.43 -1.77
CA ALA A 282 1.80 17.69 -2.68
C ALA A 282 0.70 16.66 -2.42
N TRP A 283 -0.51 16.96 -2.86
CA TRP A 283 -1.62 16.02 -2.88
C TRP A 283 -1.69 15.30 -4.22
N THR A 284 -2.04 14.02 -4.20
CA THR A 284 -2.51 13.30 -5.39
C THR A 284 -3.97 12.94 -5.21
N VAL A 285 -4.77 13.11 -6.26
CA VAL A 285 -6.18 12.72 -6.29
C VAL A 285 -6.39 11.76 -7.44
N SER A 286 -6.63 10.49 -7.12
CA SER A 286 -6.92 9.45 -8.11
C SER A 286 -8.42 9.30 -8.30
N PHE A 287 -8.84 9.34 -9.57
CA PHE A 287 -10.19 9.03 -10.02
C PHE A 287 -10.15 7.70 -10.76
N TYR A 288 -10.93 6.71 -10.34
CA TYR A 288 -10.91 5.38 -10.94
C TYR A 288 -12.30 4.76 -11.00
N ASN A 289 -12.52 3.85 -11.94
CA ASN A 289 -13.72 3.01 -11.99
C ASN A 289 -13.32 1.53 -11.96
N HIS A 290 -14.26 0.64 -11.68
CA HIS A 290 -14.00 -0.80 -11.55
C HIS A 290 -13.51 -1.49 -12.84
N GLY A 291 -13.62 -0.84 -14.01
CA GLY A 291 -13.32 -1.46 -15.31
C GLY A 291 -12.06 -0.95 -16.02
N TRP A 292 -11.53 0.23 -15.68
CA TRP A 292 -10.60 0.97 -16.55
C TRP A 292 -9.29 1.40 -15.89
N GLY A 293 -9.03 1.01 -14.64
CA GLY A 293 -7.89 1.56 -13.90
C GLY A 293 -8.08 3.04 -13.56
N ASN A 294 -6.99 3.76 -13.26
CA ASN A 294 -7.07 5.20 -12.96
C ASN A 294 -7.49 5.98 -14.22
N LEU A 295 -8.66 6.61 -14.18
CA LEU A 295 -9.21 7.47 -15.21
C LEU A 295 -8.43 8.79 -15.31
N ALA A 296 -8.14 9.37 -14.15
CA ALA A 296 -7.33 10.59 -14.03
C ALA A 296 -6.61 10.61 -12.67
N ILE A 297 -5.45 11.23 -12.62
CA ILE A 297 -4.74 11.54 -11.38
C ILE A 297 -4.35 13.01 -11.41
N ALA A 298 -4.91 13.82 -10.51
CA ALA A 298 -4.52 15.21 -10.33
C ALA A 298 -3.41 15.32 -9.28
N ILE A 299 -2.42 16.18 -9.53
CA ILE A 299 -1.38 16.55 -8.56
C ILE A 299 -1.61 18.00 -8.16
N ILE A 300 -1.75 18.25 -6.86
CA ILE A 300 -2.15 19.56 -6.33
C ILE A 300 -1.12 20.03 -5.31
N ASP A 301 -0.67 21.27 -5.43
CA ASP A 301 0.22 21.88 -4.44
C ASP A 301 -0.54 22.10 -3.13
N ASP A 302 0.02 21.60 -2.03
CA ASP A 302 -0.62 21.69 -0.71
C ASP A 302 -0.75 23.13 -0.21
N LYS A 303 0.21 24.00 -0.54
CA LYS A 303 0.25 25.37 -0.04
C LYS A 303 -0.66 26.29 -0.85
N THR A 304 -0.59 26.20 -2.18
CA THR A 304 -1.33 27.12 -3.05
C THR A 304 -2.70 26.58 -3.45
N GLY A 305 -2.87 25.26 -3.49
CA GLY A 305 -4.06 24.62 -4.07
C GLY A 305 -4.06 24.59 -5.59
N ASP A 306 -2.94 24.94 -6.24
CA ASP A 306 -2.83 24.88 -7.69
C ASP A 306 -2.73 23.44 -8.19
N VAL A 307 -3.43 23.14 -9.29
CA VAL A 307 -3.33 21.84 -9.96
C VAL A 307 -2.04 21.83 -10.81
N LEU A 308 -0.98 21.25 -10.25
CA LEU A 308 0.34 21.17 -10.84
C LEU A 308 0.39 20.30 -12.10
N ASP A 309 -0.39 19.22 -12.14
CA ASP A 309 -0.54 18.36 -13.31
C ASP A 309 -1.79 17.48 -13.22
N VAL A 310 -2.21 16.94 -14.37
CA VAL A 310 -3.27 15.93 -14.47
C VAL A 310 -2.81 14.83 -15.42
N LEU A 311 -2.57 13.65 -14.87
CA LEU A 311 -2.31 12.45 -15.66
C LEU A 311 -3.65 11.83 -16.05
N ILE A 312 -3.93 11.79 -17.35
CA ILE A 312 -5.09 11.07 -17.89
C ILE A 312 -4.68 9.60 -18.12
N GLY A 313 -5.62 8.68 -17.91
CA GLY A 313 -5.41 7.25 -18.16
C GLY A 313 -5.03 6.99 -19.62
N GLU A 314 -3.77 6.67 -19.86
CA GLU A 314 -3.33 5.90 -21.03
C GLU A 314 -3.07 4.48 -20.54
N TYR A 315 -3.34 3.51 -21.41
CA TYR A 315 -3.23 2.08 -21.15
C TYR A 315 -2.01 1.74 -20.29
N PHE A 316 -2.17 0.80 -19.34
CA PHE A 316 -1.04 0.05 -18.80
C PHE A 316 -0.45 -0.76 -19.97
N GLU A 317 0.34 -0.13 -20.84
CA GLU A 317 1.22 -0.84 -21.76
C GLU A 317 2.37 -1.43 -20.93
N ASP A 318 2.05 -2.51 -20.22
CA ASP A 318 3.01 -3.59 -20.02
C ASP A 318 3.38 -4.10 -21.43
N GLY A 319 4.44 -3.52 -22.01
CA GLY A 319 5.20 -4.13 -23.10
C GLY A 319 5.02 -3.54 -24.49
N ASN A 320 5.59 -2.35 -24.75
CA ASN A 320 6.33 -2.06 -25.99
C ASN A 320 7.04 -0.69 -26.02
N ASP A 321 7.66 -0.26 -24.93
CA ASP A 321 8.76 0.72 -25.03
C ASP A 321 10.00 -0.02 -25.60
N GLN A 322 9.93 -0.45 -26.86
CA GLN A 322 11.13 -0.68 -27.65
C GLN A 322 11.86 0.65 -27.75
N LEU A 323 13.13 0.58 -27.37
CA LEU A 323 14.09 1.66 -27.38
C LEU A 323 14.22 2.22 -28.80
N ASP A 324 13.92 3.52 -28.94
CA ASP A 324 14.72 4.43 -29.74
C ASP A 324 15.45 5.41 -28.81
#